data_AF-A0A812VGA2-F1
#
_entry.id   AF-A0A812VGA2-F1
#
_cell.length_a   1.000
_cell.length_b   1.000
_cell.length_c   1.000
_cell.angle_alpha   90.00
_cell.angle_beta   90.00
_cell.angle_gamma   90.00
#
_symmetry.space_group_name_H-M   'P 1'
#
loop_
_entity.id
_entity.type
_entity.pdbx_description
1 polymer ?
#
loop_
_entity_poly.entity_id
_entity_poly.type
_entity_poly.pdbx_seq_one_letter_code
_entity_poly.pdbx_strand_id
1 'polypeptide(L)'
;YLQIGKFRIGYNGDCLVILNADGTHPNRIIEKLSSDGTLKRFFDDEDLREAFVDRPPHKWPCPQIGDIAFGTCDRSFGAWGDRFVQLGDWRLAAIDANHFSISHRDGWTAQIFRSDGTLHPGPRTDFSSWDRPVGFPHGITFGKNFVQIGSFRLAAMDDNHLTVSHSSGNTAQIFRSDATVHPGPRTDWNAWKDREQDVAGLAAGVRYGKHFLQIGNFRLGDAGSVHLLVTHSTDTSPSTSRTIRIYRFGETPGWGPQVTDRPTQSHCGAIQSTTGTCPGITAGGVPRSGGTGFSTWGLEARAASNVRFGDRFIELHGFRIGEADVSWSSFGVLTISHQHFHGGQFSILAFAPSDSGDGDGETLHMTSGGLFNRAYGPPKGISFGDRFVQIGNFRLGDVDGKQFSIAHVGFRAGNDRSDKTIVVYKDDGSVTKKSPPAGGNADTTVGRPFTPCKVTEIP
;
A
#
# COMPACT_ATOMS: atom_id res chain seq x y z
N TYR A 1 -0.90 -16.64 11.02
CA TYR A 1 -0.07 -16.98 9.85
C TYR A 1 -0.29 -15.92 8.77
N LEU A 2 0.59 -15.85 7.77
CA LEU A 2 0.52 -15.06 6.54
C LEU A 2 0.37 -16.07 5.39
N GLN A 3 -0.70 -15.98 4.61
CA GLN A 3 -0.88 -16.82 3.42
C GLN A 3 -0.54 -16.04 2.14
N ILE A 4 0.27 -16.64 1.27
CA ILE A 4 0.61 -16.14 -0.07
C ILE A 4 0.37 -17.28 -1.06
N GLY A 5 -0.71 -17.19 -1.83
CA GLY A 5 -1.16 -18.27 -2.70
C GLY A 5 -1.43 -19.55 -1.92
N LYS A 6 -0.75 -20.65 -2.27
CA LYS A 6 -0.86 -21.94 -1.56
C LYS A 6 0.05 -22.06 -0.34
N PHE A 7 0.94 -21.11 -0.11
CA PHE A 7 1.93 -21.19 0.96
C PHE A 7 1.52 -20.37 2.17
N ARG A 8 1.86 -20.85 3.37
CA ARG A 8 1.64 -20.15 4.64
C ARG A 8 2.95 -19.99 5.41
N ILE A 9 3.16 -18.81 5.98
CA ILE A 9 4.19 -18.50 6.96
C ILE A 9 3.51 -18.28 8.31
N GLY A 10 3.73 -19.17 9.27
CA GLY A 10 3.03 -19.19 10.55
C GLY A 10 3.96 -19.09 11.74
N TYR A 11 3.51 -18.48 12.83
CA TYR A 11 4.15 -18.57 14.15
C TYR A 11 3.09 -18.96 15.18
N ASN A 12 3.41 -19.92 16.05
CA ASN A 12 2.49 -20.43 17.06
C ASN A 12 2.91 -20.09 18.51
N GLY A 13 4.01 -19.37 18.70
CA GLY A 13 4.60 -19.11 20.02
C GLY A 13 5.94 -19.84 20.21
N ASP A 14 6.06 -21.05 19.68
CA ASP A 14 7.26 -21.88 19.89
C ASP A 14 8.08 -22.07 18.62
N CYS A 15 7.45 -21.97 17.45
CA CYS A 15 8.16 -22.12 16.18
C CYS A 15 7.54 -21.27 15.08
N LEU A 16 8.41 -20.87 14.15
CA LEU A 16 8.04 -20.35 12.84
C LEU A 16 7.95 -21.52 11.86
N VAL A 17 6.95 -21.51 10.98
CA VAL A 17 6.71 -22.59 10.03
C VAL A 17 6.45 -22.02 8.64
N ILE A 18 7.09 -22.58 7.62
CA ILE A 18 6.73 -22.41 6.20
C ILE A 18 6.12 -23.72 5.73
N LEU A 19 4.91 -23.65 5.18
CA LEU A 19 4.16 -24.85 4.79
C LEU A 19 3.35 -24.63 3.52
N ASN A 20 3.04 -25.74 2.85
CA ASN A 20 2.07 -25.82 1.78
C ASN A 20 0.68 -26.09 2.37
N ALA A 21 -0.26 -25.18 2.16
CA ALA A 21 -1.63 -25.29 2.65
C ALA A 21 -2.53 -26.12 1.72
N ASP A 22 -2.04 -26.50 0.54
CA ASP A 22 -2.73 -27.44 -0.34
C ASP A 22 -2.78 -28.81 0.34
N GLY A 23 -3.99 -29.26 0.67
CA GLY A 23 -4.22 -30.48 1.45
C GLY A 23 -3.76 -31.78 0.78
N THR A 24 -3.25 -31.70 -0.44
CA THR A 24 -2.91 -32.84 -1.30
C THR A 24 -1.54 -33.46 -1.04
N HIS A 25 -0.62 -32.79 -0.33
CA HIS A 25 0.73 -33.32 -0.04
C HIS A 25 0.86 -33.94 1.37
N PRO A 26 1.58 -35.06 1.53
CA PRO A 26 1.83 -35.68 2.84
C PRO A 26 2.80 -34.88 3.72
N ASN A 27 3.78 -34.18 3.13
CA ASN A 27 4.73 -33.34 3.86
C ASN A 27 4.31 -31.87 3.76
N ARG A 28 3.27 -31.48 4.49
CA ARG A 28 2.73 -30.11 4.40
C ARG A 28 3.72 -29.08 4.94
N ILE A 29 4.54 -29.43 5.93
CA ILE A 29 5.51 -28.53 6.54
C ILE A 29 6.85 -28.64 5.82
N ILE A 30 7.27 -27.53 5.21
CA ILE A 30 8.49 -27.45 4.41
C ILE A 30 9.67 -27.14 5.33
N GLU A 31 9.54 -26.12 6.16
CA GLU A 31 10.53 -25.75 7.17
C GLU A 31 9.85 -25.38 8.50
N LYS A 32 10.40 -25.86 9.61
CA LYS A 32 10.08 -25.42 10.98
C LYS A 32 11.34 -24.94 11.65
N LEU A 33 11.26 -23.75 12.19
CA LEU A 33 12.31 -23.14 12.98
C LEU A 33 11.80 -22.91 14.38
N SER A 34 12.34 -23.67 15.32
CA SER A 34 11.94 -23.62 16.72
C SER A 34 12.60 -22.43 17.42
N SER A 35 12.01 -22.00 18.53
CA SER A 35 12.46 -20.86 19.34
C SER A 35 13.86 -21.05 19.94
N ASP A 36 14.29 -22.31 20.09
CA ASP A 36 15.64 -22.73 20.49
C ASP A 36 16.68 -22.65 19.35
N GLY A 37 16.27 -22.23 18.15
CA GLY A 37 17.11 -22.15 16.96
C GLY A 37 17.17 -23.44 16.13
N THR A 38 16.51 -24.52 16.56
CA THR A 38 16.51 -25.80 15.84
C THR A 38 15.71 -25.70 14.54
N LEU A 39 16.37 -25.97 13.42
CA LEU A 39 15.75 -26.07 12.09
C LEU A 39 15.42 -27.53 11.76
N LYS A 40 14.16 -27.81 11.42
CA LYS A 40 13.71 -29.10 10.85
C LYS A 40 13.10 -28.88 9.48
N ARG A 41 13.38 -29.79 8.55
CA ARG A 41 12.84 -29.80 7.19
C ARG A 41 12.16 -31.12 6.90
N PHE A 42 11.20 -31.12 5.98
CA PHE A 42 10.58 -32.34 5.43
C PHE A 42 10.01 -33.29 6.50
N PHE A 43 9.21 -32.77 7.42
CA PHE A 43 8.58 -33.59 8.46
C PHE A 43 7.10 -33.26 8.57
N ASP A 44 6.32 -34.22 9.05
CA ASP A 44 4.90 -34.05 9.33
C ASP A 44 4.72 -33.86 10.84
N ASP A 45 3.87 -32.92 11.22
CA ASP A 45 3.58 -32.56 12.61
C ASP A 45 2.11 -32.16 12.65
N GLU A 46 1.32 -33.08 13.20
CA GLU A 46 -0.14 -33.01 13.19
C GLU A 46 -0.65 -31.77 13.92
N ASP A 47 -0.03 -31.41 15.05
CA ASP A 47 -0.39 -30.24 15.84
C ASP A 47 -0.16 -28.94 15.03
N LEU A 48 0.95 -28.87 14.30
CA LEU A 48 1.23 -27.72 13.43
C LEU A 48 0.32 -27.68 12.21
N ARG A 49 -0.04 -28.83 11.66
CA ARG A 49 -1.01 -28.93 10.57
C ARG A 49 -2.38 -28.43 11.02
N GLU A 50 -2.86 -28.84 12.19
CA GLU A 50 -4.11 -28.32 12.75
C GLU A 50 -4.01 -26.82 13.06
N ALA A 51 -2.86 -26.38 13.60
CA ALA A 51 -2.65 -24.98 13.96
C ALA A 51 -2.54 -24.04 12.75
N PHE A 52 -2.22 -24.53 11.56
CA PHE A 52 -1.98 -23.65 10.42
C PHE A 52 -2.65 -24.03 9.12
N VAL A 53 -2.93 -25.30 8.84
CA VAL A 53 -3.58 -25.76 7.60
C VAL A 53 -5.09 -25.83 7.78
N ASP A 54 -5.54 -26.49 8.85
CA ASP A 54 -6.97 -26.71 9.09
C ASP A 54 -7.67 -25.45 9.59
N ARG A 55 -6.91 -24.43 9.99
CA ARG A 55 -7.44 -23.09 10.19
C ARG A 55 -7.90 -22.54 8.85
N PRO A 56 -9.21 -22.28 8.67
CA PRO A 56 -9.68 -21.66 7.45
C PRO A 56 -8.97 -20.32 7.28
N PRO A 57 -8.64 -19.91 6.03
CA PRO A 57 -8.34 -18.52 5.79
C PRO A 57 -9.47 -17.70 6.41
N HIS A 58 -9.10 -16.62 7.11
CA HIS A 58 -10.09 -15.75 7.74
C HIS A 58 -11.18 -15.44 6.71
N LYS A 59 -12.47 -15.54 7.08
CA LYS A 59 -13.68 -15.49 6.20
C LYS A 59 -13.83 -14.23 5.35
N TRP A 60 -12.82 -13.39 5.32
CA TRP A 60 -12.66 -12.23 4.46
C TRP A 60 -11.63 -12.59 3.38
N PRO A 61 -11.93 -13.47 2.41
CA PRO A 61 -11.19 -13.45 1.16
C PRO A 61 -11.41 -12.04 0.62
N CYS A 62 -10.36 -11.24 0.56
CA CYS A 62 -10.49 -9.82 0.32
C CYS A 62 -11.27 -9.61 -0.99
N PRO A 63 -12.41 -8.88 -0.96
CA PRO A 63 -12.83 -8.13 -2.14
C PRO A 63 -11.62 -7.31 -2.61
N GLN A 64 -11.50 -7.11 -3.91
CA GLN A 64 -10.29 -6.58 -4.55
C GLN A 64 -9.77 -5.34 -3.81
N ILE A 65 -8.45 -5.13 -3.71
CA ILE A 65 -7.83 -4.03 -2.93
C ILE A 65 -8.53 -2.66 -3.12
N GLY A 66 -9.07 -2.40 -4.31
CA GLY A 66 -9.89 -1.22 -4.60
C GLY A 66 -11.13 -1.09 -3.72
N ASP A 67 -11.84 -2.18 -3.45
CA ASP A 67 -13.10 -2.18 -2.71
C ASP A 67 -12.94 -1.88 -1.21
N ILE A 68 -11.75 -2.10 -0.67
CA ILE A 68 -11.44 -1.92 0.77
C ILE A 68 -10.85 -0.53 1.02
N ALA A 69 -9.98 -0.03 0.13
CA ALA A 69 -9.43 1.33 0.26
C ALA A 69 -10.45 2.43 -0.11
N PHE A 70 -11.42 2.11 -0.97
CA PHE A 70 -12.31 3.10 -1.57
C PHE A 70 -13.82 2.81 -1.40
N GLY A 71 -14.18 1.76 -0.64
CA GLY A 71 -15.53 1.16 -0.65
C GLY A 71 -15.72 0.29 -1.90
N THR A 72 -16.70 -0.63 -1.92
CA THR A 72 -17.12 -1.28 -3.18
C THR A 72 -17.19 -0.19 -4.22
N CYS A 73 -16.42 -0.31 -5.31
CA CYS A 73 -16.27 0.74 -6.32
C CYS A 73 -17.60 1.00 -7.03
N ASP A 74 -18.56 1.56 -6.31
CA ASP A 74 -19.72 2.17 -6.89
C ASP A 74 -19.18 3.37 -7.65
N ARG A 75 -19.12 3.22 -8.97
CA ARG A 75 -18.73 4.30 -9.89
C ARG A 75 -19.56 5.56 -9.65
N SER A 76 -20.71 5.46 -8.98
CA SER A 76 -21.52 6.59 -8.55
C SER A 76 -20.87 7.45 -7.46
N PHE A 77 -19.81 6.99 -6.79
CA PHE A 77 -19.06 7.78 -5.81
C PHE A 77 -17.81 8.42 -6.41
N GLY A 78 -16.98 7.59 -7.04
CA GLY A 78 -15.70 7.97 -7.62
C GLY A 78 -15.00 6.73 -8.12
N ALA A 79 -14.01 6.90 -8.99
CA ALA A 79 -13.19 5.81 -9.49
C ALA A 79 -11.71 6.22 -9.50
N TRP A 80 -10.82 5.24 -9.60
CA TRP A 80 -9.37 5.46 -9.56
C TRP A 80 -8.67 4.65 -10.65
N GLY A 81 -7.40 4.96 -10.88
CA GLY A 81 -6.52 4.17 -11.72
C GLY A 81 -5.09 4.73 -11.66
N ASP A 82 -4.27 4.46 -12.67
CA ASP A 82 -2.89 4.94 -12.70
C ASP A 82 -2.82 6.48 -12.69
N ARG A 83 -2.47 7.03 -11.52
CA ARG A 83 -2.28 8.44 -11.23
C ARG A 83 -3.47 9.29 -11.65
N PHE A 84 -4.69 8.80 -11.41
CA PHE A 84 -5.89 9.63 -11.53
C PHE A 84 -6.97 9.31 -10.50
N VAL A 85 -7.73 10.35 -10.15
CA VAL A 85 -9.00 10.27 -9.43
C VAL A 85 -10.11 10.70 -10.38
N GLN A 86 -11.14 9.87 -10.52
CA GLN A 86 -12.33 10.14 -11.32
C GLN A 86 -13.50 10.52 -10.41
N LEU A 87 -14.13 11.64 -10.73
CA LEU A 87 -15.29 12.21 -10.04
C LEU A 87 -16.39 12.38 -11.08
N GLY A 88 -17.32 11.42 -11.14
CA GLY A 88 -18.34 11.37 -12.20
C GLY A 88 -17.70 11.31 -13.59
N ASP A 89 -17.98 12.33 -14.41
CA ASP A 89 -17.48 12.46 -15.78
C ASP A 89 -16.15 13.23 -15.90
N TRP A 90 -15.51 13.54 -14.76
CA TRP A 90 -14.25 14.27 -14.68
C TRP A 90 -13.12 13.42 -14.11
N ARG A 91 -11.88 13.66 -14.57
CA ARG A 91 -10.64 13.07 -14.03
C ARG A 91 -9.63 14.13 -13.67
N LEU A 92 -9.05 13.99 -12.48
CA LEU A 92 -7.89 14.71 -11.97
C LEU A 92 -6.70 13.77 -12.06
N ALA A 93 -5.68 14.08 -12.86
CA ALA A 93 -4.63 13.11 -13.16
C ALA A 93 -3.23 13.73 -13.27
N ALA A 94 -2.22 13.03 -12.75
CA ALA A 94 -0.84 13.29 -13.15
C ALA A 94 -0.54 12.50 -14.42
N ILE A 95 -0.49 13.20 -15.55
CA ILE A 95 -0.22 12.60 -16.86
C ILE A 95 1.22 12.08 -16.88
N ASP A 96 2.16 12.88 -16.43
CA ASP A 96 3.56 12.51 -16.24
C ASP A 96 4.14 13.27 -15.03
N ALA A 97 5.46 13.29 -14.89
CA ALA A 97 6.12 14.02 -13.80
C ALA A 97 6.01 15.55 -13.95
N ASN A 98 5.65 16.07 -15.12
CA ASN A 98 5.61 17.50 -15.44
C ASN A 98 4.20 18.06 -15.67
N HIS A 99 3.19 17.21 -15.84
CA HIS A 99 1.83 17.64 -16.19
C HIS A 99 0.79 16.99 -15.27
N PHE A 100 0.01 17.83 -14.60
CA PHE A 100 -1.23 17.47 -13.94
C PHE A 100 -2.41 18.07 -14.69
N SER A 101 -3.48 17.32 -14.90
CA SER A 101 -4.61 17.77 -15.70
C SER A 101 -5.96 17.51 -15.04
N ILE A 102 -6.91 18.37 -15.41
CA ILE A 102 -8.35 18.18 -15.18
C ILE A 102 -8.97 17.96 -16.56
N SER A 103 -9.50 16.77 -16.80
CA SER A 103 -10.05 16.35 -18.10
C SER A 103 -11.44 15.73 -17.96
N HIS A 104 -12.23 15.83 -19.01
CA HIS A 104 -13.60 15.37 -19.09
C HIS A 104 -13.73 14.21 -20.07
N ARG A 105 -14.75 13.36 -19.86
CA ARG A 105 -14.93 12.11 -20.62
C ARG A 105 -15.19 12.28 -22.11
N ASP A 106 -15.56 13.49 -22.53
CA ASP A 106 -15.78 13.85 -23.94
C ASP A 106 -14.46 14.09 -24.70
N GLY A 107 -13.31 13.91 -24.04
CA GLY A 107 -11.99 14.03 -24.64
C GLY A 107 -11.34 15.39 -24.43
N TRP A 108 -11.99 16.33 -23.74
CA TRP A 108 -11.44 17.65 -23.50
C TRP A 108 -10.72 17.78 -22.16
N THR A 109 -9.55 18.40 -22.19
CA THR A 109 -8.78 18.84 -21.02
C THR A 109 -9.13 20.30 -20.72
N ALA A 110 -9.65 20.57 -19.53
CA ALA A 110 -10.08 21.91 -19.10
C ALA A 110 -8.94 22.73 -18.50
N GLN A 111 -7.96 22.07 -17.87
CA GLN A 111 -6.82 22.75 -17.26
C GLN A 111 -5.63 21.80 -17.17
N ILE A 112 -4.44 22.31 -17.49
CA ILE A 112 -3.17 21.66 -17.18
C ILE A 112 -2.39 22.55 -16.21
N PHE A 113 -1.77 21.92 -15.21
CA PHE A 113 -0.85 22.51 -14.23
C PHE A 113 0.53 21.89 -14.48
N ARG A 114 1.53 22.72 -14.71
CA ARG A 114 2.89 22.25 -14.99
C ARG A 114 3.75 22.19 -13.74
N SER A 115 4.79 21.35 -13.77
CA SER A 115 5.80 21.26 -12.70
C SER A 115 6.55 22.56 -12.47
N ASP A 116 6.66 23.43 -13.47
CA ASP A 116 7.22 24.78 -13.37
C ASP A 116 6.26 25.78 -12.69
N GLY A 117 5.03 25.38 -12.37
CA GLY A 117 4.01 26.21 -11.73
C GLY A 117 3.14 27.02 -12.71
N THR A 118 3.37 26.92 -14.01
CA THR A 118 2.53 27.60 -15.01
C THR A 118 1.20 26.85 -15.27
N LEU A 119 0.22 27.58 -15.78
CA LEU A 119 -1.13 27.09 -16.08
C LEU A 119 -1.39 27.14 -17.58
N HIS A 120 -1.95 26.07 -18.12
CA HIS A 120 -2.42 26.02 -19.50
C HIS A 120 -3.93 25.74 -19.53
N PRO A 121 -4.76 26.78 -19.70
CA PRO A 121 -6.21 26.62 -19.72
C PRO A 121 -6.68 25.90 -21.00
N GLY A 122 -7.80 25.19 -20.89
CA GLY A 122 -8.49 24.55 -22.01
C GLY A 122 -9.53 25.44 -22.70
N PRO A 123 -10.33 24.88 -23.62
CA PRO A 123 -10.35 23.47 -24.03
C PRO A 123 -9.10 23.03 -24.80
N ARG A 124 -8.58 21.83 -24.48
CA ARG A 124 -7.49 21.15 -25.25
C ARG A 124 -7.83 19.68 -25.46
N THR A 125 -7.25 19.03 -26.47
CA THR A 125 -7.49 17.60 -26.77
C THR A 125 -6.34 16.68 -26.33
N ASP A 126 -5.31 17.23 -25.72
CA ASP A 126 -4.13 16.51 -25.20
C ASP A 126 -4.12 16.49 -23.66
N PHE A 127 -3.23 15.71 -23.07
CA PHE A 127 -3.07 15.56 -21.61
C PHE A 127 -4.36 15.11 -20.88
N SER A 128 -5.21 14.34 -21.57
CA SER A 128 -6.31 13.61 -20.97
C SER A 128 -5.82 12.29 -20.36
N SER A 129 -6.49 11.79 -19.33
CA SER A 129 -6.22 10.48 -18.72
C SER A 129 -7.29 9.44 -19.02
N TRP A 130 -8.24 9.74 -19.92
CA TRP A 130 -9.36 8.85 -20.25
C TRP A 130 -8.96 7.58 -21.03
N ASP A 131 -7.76 7.57 -21.60
CA ASP A 131 -7.10 6.38 -22.14
C ASP A 131 -6.65 5.38 -21.05
N ARG A 132 -6.53 5.84 -19.79
CA ARG A 132 -6.16 4.98 -18.67
C ARG A 132 -7.38 4.20 -18.16
N PRO A 133 -7.28 2.87 -17.97
CA PRO A 133 -8.37 2.11 -17.40
C PRO A 133 -8.61 2.47 -15.94
N VAL A 134 -9.88 2.40 -15.51
CA VAL A 134 -10.22 2.34 -14.09
C VAL A 134 -9.61 1.07 -13.49
N GLY A 135 -9.03 1.17 -12.31
CA GLY A 135 -8.37 0.06 -11.64
C GLY A 135 -7.61 0.53 -10.41
N PHE A 136 -6.48 -0.11 -10.13
CA PHE A 136 -5.68 0.20 -8.95
C PHE A 136 -5.16 1.66 -8.97
N PRO A 137 -5.25 2.39 -7.84
CA PRO A 137 -4.86 3.80 -7.71
C PRO A 137 -3.32 4.01 -7.72
N HIS A 138 -2.60 3.56 -8.75
CA HIS A 138 -1.14 3.67 -8.77
C HIS A 138 -0.68 5.13 -8.65
N GLY A 139 0.37 5.36 -7.86
CA GLY A 139 0.92 6.70 -7.68
C GLY A 139 -0.02 7.69 -6.99
N ILE A 140 -1.02 7.21 -6.24
CA ILE A 140 -1.88 8.04 -5.39
C ILE A 140 -1.55 7.77 -3.93
N THR A 141 -1.30 8.84 -3.18
CA THR A 141 -0.95 8.76 -1.76
C THR A 141 -1.74 9.80 -0.98
N PHE A 142 -2.09 9.49 0.26
CA PHE A 142 -2.80 10.40 1.14
C PHE A 142 -1.90 10.87 2.28
N GLY A 143 -2.23 12.03 2.83
CA GLY A 143 -1.77 12.46 4.14
C GLY A 143 -2.71 13.50 4.72
N LYS A 144 -2.26 14.16 5.79
CA LYS A 144 -3.09 15.13 6.50
C LYS A 144 -3.41 16.31 5.57
N ASN A 145 -4.68 16.49 5.27
CA ASN A 145 -5.22 17.54 4.41
C ASN A 145 -4.63 17.56 2.99
N PHE A 146 -4.18 16.42 2.45
CA PHE A 146 -3.76 16.37 1.05
C PHE A 146 -4.00 15.03 0.37
N VAL A 147 -4.13 15.10 -0.96
CA VAL A 147 -4.05 13.98 -1.89
C VAL A 147 -2.86 14.23 -2.82
N GLN A 148 -1.94 13.28 -2.86
CA GLN A 148 -0.85 13.25 -3.82
C GLN A 148 -1.22 12.36 -5.00
N ILE A 149 -0.98 12.83 -6.21
CA ILE A 149 -1.16 12.10 -7.47
C ILE A 149 0.11 12.31 -8.29
N GLY A 150 0.90 11.25 -8.46
CA GLY A 150 2.25 11.33 -9.02
C GLY A 150 3.14 12.28 -8.20
N SER A 151 3.72 13.26 -8.89
CA SER A 151 4.56 14.31 -8.29
C SER A 151 3.79 15.56 -7.86
N PHE A 152 2.46 15.54 -7.97
CA PHE A 152 1.59 16.68 -7.63
C PHE A 152 0.82 16.42 -6.35
N ARG A 153 0.58 17.47 -5.57
CA ARG A 153 -0.26 17.47 -4.38
C ARG A 153 -1.40 18.47 -4.52
N LEU A 154 -2.60 18.02 -4.21
CA LEU A 154 -3.75 18.85 -3.90
C LEU A 154 -3.85 18.90 -2.37
N ALA A 155 -3.68 20.06 -1.77
CA ALA A 155 -3.60 20.19 -0.32
C ALA A 155 -4.37 21.39 0.21
N ALA A 156 -5.15 21.18 1.28
CA ALA A 156 -5.66 22.28 2.09
C ALA A 156 -4.56 22.66 3.09
N MET A 157 -3.83 23.74 2.76
CA MET A 157 -2.70 24.22 3.56
C MET A 157 -3.17 24.76 4.91
N ASP A 158 -4.37 25.34 4.93
CA ASP A 158 -5.12 25.77 6.10
C ASP A 158 -6.63 25.82 5.74
N ASP A 159 -7.45 26.41 6.62
CA ASP A 159 -8.89 26.54 6.39
C ASP A 159 -9.25 27.48 5.23
N ASN A 160 -8.30 28.28 4.73
CA ASN A 160 -8.51 29.34 3.75
C ASN A 160 -7.76 29.14 2.43
N HIS A 161 -6.86 28.15 2.32
CA HIS A 161 -6.04 27.92 1.13
C HIS A 161 -6.02 26.44 0.71
N LEU A 162 -6.54 26.16 -0.48
CA LEU A 162 -6.33 24.91 -1.21
C LEU A 162 -5.33 25.14 -2.34
N THR A 163 -4.36 24.25 -2.52
CA THR A 163 -3.30 24.43 -3.51
C THR A 163 -3.11 23.22 -4.41
N VAL A 164 -2.66 23.48 -5.64
CA VAL A 164 -2.06 22.49 -6.53
C VAL A 164 -0.58 22.78 -6.62
N SER A 165 0.25 21.88 -6.10
CA SER A 165 1.70 22.06 -6.01
C SER A 165 2.47 20.86 -6.53
N HIS A 166 3.67 21.10 -7.02
CA HIS A 166 4.56 20.08 -7.56
C HIS A 166 5.77 19.87 -6.64
N SER A 167 6.32 18.65 -6.63
CA SER A 167 7.45 18.25 -5.78
C SER A 167 8.76 19.01 -6.08
N SER A 168 8.84 19.71 -7.21
CA SER A 168 9.96 20.62 -7.51
C SER A 168 9.92 21.94 -6.73
N GLY A 169 8.92 22.14 -5.87
CA GLY A 169 8.80 23.34 -5.02
C GLY A 169 7.97 24.48 -5.64
N ASN A 170 7.30 24.24 -6.77
CA ASN A 170 6.41 25.20 -7.42
C ASN A 170 4.93 24.96 -7.07
N THR A 171 4.20 26.03 -6.81
CA THR A 171 2.75 26.07 -6.61
C THR A 171 2.11 26.60 -7.89
N ALA A 172 1.27 25.79 -8.53
CA ALA A 172 0.65 26.13 -9.80
C ALA A 172 -0.64 26.94 -9.63
N GLN A 173 -1.38 26.69 -8.55
CA GLN A 173 -2.64 27.38 -8.29
C GLN A 173 -2.97 27.37 -6.81
N ILE A 174 -3.46 28.50 -6.30
CA ILE A 174 -4.11 28.60 -4.98
C ILE A 174 -5.57 28.97 -5.19
N PHE A 175 -6.46 28.30 -4.47
CA PHE A 175 -7.88 28.59 -4.33
C PHE A 175 -8.12 29.08 -2.91
N ARG A 176 -8.78 30.22 -2.76
CA ARG A 176 -9.06 30.81 -1.45
C ARG A 176 -10.52 30.70 -1.05
N SER A 177 -10.78 30.59 0.24
CA SER A 177 -12.14 30.59 0.82
C SER A 177 -12.93 31.87 0.50
N ASP A 178 -12.24 32.98 0.18
CA ASP A 178 -12.83 34.23 -0.30
C ASP A 178 -13.23 34.22 -1.78
N ALA A 179 -13.20 33.06 -2.44
CA ALA A 179 -13.48 32.85 -3.87
C ALA A 179 -12.47 33.48 -4.84
N THR A 180 -11.31 33.94 -4.36
CA THR A 180 -10.21 34.36 -5.24
C THR A 180 -9.31 33.19 -5.64
N VAL A 181 -8.68 33.33 -6.80
CA VAL A 181 -7.84 32.30 -7.44
C VAL A 181 -6.50 32.94 -7.80
N HIS A 182 -5.40 32.42 -7.25
CA HIS A 182 -4.06 32.99 -7.42
C HIS A 182 -3.18 32.05 -8.25
N PRO A 183 -2.98 32.35 -9.54
CA PRO A 183 -2.24 31.48 -10.45
C PRO A 183 -0.73 31.52 -10.19
N GLY A 184 -0.05 30.42 -10.50
CA GLY A 184 1.41 30.31 -10.52
C GLY A 184 2.05 30.98 -11.75
N PRO A 185 3.38 30.89 -11.91
CA PRO A 185 4.30 30.13 -11.07
C PRO A 185 4.62 30.85 -9.76
N ARG A 186 4.51 30.13 -8.63
CA ARG A 186 4.79 30.65 -7.28
C ARG A 186 5.52 29.59 -6.47
N THR A 187 6.13 29.97 -5.35
CA THR A 187 6.91 29.03 -4.50
C THR A 187 6.44 28.97 -3.06
N ASP A 188 5.55 29.86 -2.64
CA ASP A 188 4.84 29.85 -1.37
C ASP A 188 3.53 29.05 -1.47
N TRP A 189 2.95 28.70 -0.31
CA TRP A 189 1.82 27.77 -0.18
C TRP A 189 2.03 26.44 -0.91
N ASN A 190 3.27 25.96 -0.91
CA ASN A 190 3.64 24.69 -1.54
C ASN A 190 3.49 23.55 -0.52
N ALA A 191 2.71 22.52 -0.87
CA ALA A 191 2.41 21.39 0.00
C ALA A 191 3.59 20.43 0.23
N TRP A 192 4.77 20.72 -0.35
CA TRP A 192 6.02 20.00 -0.16
C TRP A 192 7.04 20.75 0.72
N LYS A 193 6.66 21.93 1.22
CA LYS A 193 7.50 22.74 2.11
C LYS A 193 7.01 22.75 3.56
N ASP A 194 5.76 22.33 3.78
CA ASP A 194 5.18 22.30 5.11
C ASP A 194 5.37 20.91 5.72
N ARG A 195 6.17 20.85 6.80
CA ARG A 195 6.55 19.61 7.47
C ARG A 195 5.35 18.79 7.97
N GLU A 196 4.21 19.43 8.25
CA GLU A 196 3.00 18.73 8.67
C GLU A 196 2.27 18.05 7.51
N GLN A 197 2.35 18.63 6.31
CA GLN A 197 1.77 18.10 5.06
C GLN A 197 2.79 17.29 4.25
N ASP A 198 4.05 17.22 4.67
CA ASP A 198 5.09 16.48 3.97
C ASP A 198 5.01 14.98 4.14
N VAL A 199 4.40 14.53 5.23
CA VAL A 199 4.39 13.12 5.63
C VAL A 199 3.17 12.42 5.06
N ALA A 200 3.39 11.58 4.05
CA ALA A 200 2.42 10.56 3.66
C ALA A 200 1.99 9.74 4.87
N GLY A 201 0.68 9.57 5.05
CA GLY A 201 0.15 8.97 6.27
C GLY A 201 -1.37 8.95 6.28
N LEU A 202 -1.91 9.25 7.45
CA LEU A 202 -3.35 9.33 7.65
C LEU A 202 -4.00 10.29 6.65
N ALA A 203 -5.04 9.83 5.94
CA ALA A 203 -5.92 10.68 5.12
C ALA A 203 -6.82 11.61 5.99
N ALA A 204 -6.28 12.11 7.11
CA ALA A 204 -6.98 13.01 8.01
C ALA A 204 -7.35 14.29 7.26
N GLY A 205 -8.62 14.68 7.34
CA GLY A 205 -9.14 15.84 6.61
C GLY A 205 -9.32 15.62 5.10
N VAL A 206 -9.12 14.40 4.58
CA VAL A 206 -9.57 14.03 3.24
C VAL A 206 -10.85 13.21 3.38
N ARG A 207 -11.90 13.62 2.68
CA ARG A 207 -13.20 12.93 2.64
C ARG A 207 -13.70 12.87 1.22
N TYR A 208 -14.78 12.14 1.00
CA TYR A 208 -15.37 11.97 -0.31
C TYR A 208 -16.89 11.89 -0.20
N GLY A 209 -17.55 12.04 -1.34
CA GLY A 209 -18.94 11.69 -1.50
C GLY A 209 -19.28 11.55 -2.97
N LYS A 210 -20.57 11.52 -3.30
CA LYS A 210 -21.05 11.27 -4.65
C LYS A 210 -20.44 12.24 -5.68
N HIS A 211 -19.46 11.76 -6.46
CA HIS A 211 -18.67 12.50 -7.44
C HIS A 211 -17.92 13.72 -6.90
N PHE A 212 -17.47 13.69 -5.64
CA PHE A 212 -16.60 14.76 -5.12
C PHE A 212 -15.53 14.26 -4.15
N LEU A 213 -14.44 15.01 -4.11
CA LEU A 213 -13.32 14.91 -3.19
C LEU A 213 -13.34 16.14 -2.27
N GLN A 214 -13.26 15.93 -0.97
CA GLN A 214 -13.10 16.98 0.04
C GLN A 214 -11.70 16.92 0.65
N ILE A 215 -11.06 18.07 0.79
CA ILE A 215 -9.75 18.24 1.44
C ILE A 215 -9.85 19.45 2.37
N GLY A 216 -9.76 19.23 3.67
CA GLY A 216 -10.12 20.21 4.69
C GLY A 216 -11.55 20.71 4.47
N ASN A 217 -11.68 22.03 4.30
CA ASN A 217 -12.95 22.74 4.04
C ASN A 217 -13.25 22.91 2.54
N PHE A 218 -12.41 22.38 1.65
CA PHE A 218 -12.57 22.52 0.21
C PHE A 218 -13.15 21.27 -0.41
N ARG A 219 -14.02 21.43 -1.40
CA ARG A 219 -14.53 20.33 -2.23
C ARG A 219 -14.24 20.56 -3.69
N LEU A 220 -13.85 19.50 -4.38
CA LEU A 220 -13.71 19.43 -5.82
C LEU A 220 -14.65 18.34 -6.32
N GLY A 221 -15.54 18.61 -7.25
CA GLY A 221 -16.50 17.61 -7.67
C GLY A 221 -17.26 17.94 -8.94
N ASP A 222 -17.76 16.88 -9.56
CA ASP A 222 -18.62 16.96 -10.74
C ASP A 222 -19.97 17.56 -10.36
N ALA A 223 -20.38 18.58 -11.08
CA ALA A 223 -21.67 19.24 -10.98
C ALA A 223 -22.42 19.05 -12.31
N GLY A 224 -23.29 18.03 -12.34
CA GLY A 224 -24.19 17.80 -13.46
C GLY A 224 -23.53 17.28 -14.73
N SER A 225 -22.45 16.49 -14.64
CA SER A 225 -21.79 15.82 -15.77
C SER A 225 -21.14 16.75 -16.80
N VAL A 226 -21.15 18.07 -16.57
CA VAL A 226 -20.66 19.08 -17.54
C VAL A 226 -19.72 20.09 -16.88
N HIS A 227 -19.69 20.13 -15.55
CA HIS A 227 -18.90 21.07 -14.79
C HIS A 227 -18.11 20.35 -13.71
N LEU A 228 -16.87 20.77 -13.47
CA LEU A 228 -16.16 20.48 -12.23
C LEU A 228 -16.08 21.76 -11.40
N LEU A 229 -16.56 21.71 -10.17
CA LEU A 229 -16.52 22.85 -9.25
C LEU A 229 -15.39 22.67 -8.24
N VAL A 230 -14.74 23.77 -7.88
CA VAL A 230 -13.98 23.91 -6.64
C VAL A 230 -14.78 24.84 -5.73
N THR A 231 -15.21 24.33 -4.59
CA THR A 231 -16.00 25.07 -3.61
C THR A 231 -15.31 25.07 -2.25
N HIS A 232 -15.62 26.06 -1.42
CA HIS A 232 -15.26 26.07 0.00
C HIS A 232 -16.53 26.05 0.84
N SER A 233 -16.55 25.15 1.83
CA SER A 233 -17.63 24.99 2.79
C SER A 233 -17.13 25.48 4.14
N THR A 234 -17.85 26.40 4.77
CA THR A 234 -17.72 26.57 6.21
C THR A 234 -18.57 25.50 6.88
N ASP A 235 -18.02 24.74 7.83
CA ASP A 235 -18.69 23.62 8.54
C ASP A 235 -20.05 23.99 9.22
N THR A 236 -20.44 25.26 9.22
CA THR A 236 -21.59 25.80 9.96
C THR A 236 -22.89 25.94 9.16
N SER A 237 -22.89 25.89 7.82
CA SER A 237 -24.14 25.88 7.03
C SER A 237 -23.89 25.59 5.53
N PRO A 238 -24.71 24.76 4.86
CA PRO A 238 -24.66 24.60 3.40
C PRO A 238 -24.90 25.92 2.65
N SER A 239 -25.65 26.85 3.25
CA SER A 239 -26.02 28.14 2.64
C SER A 239 -24.88 29.15 2.52
N THR A 240 -23.71 28.91 3.12
CA THR A 240 -22.53 29.79 3.04
C THR A 240 -21.43 29.24 2.13
N SER A 241 -21.70 28.15 1.42
CA SER A 241 -20.78 27.52 0.47
C SER A 241 -20.46 28.45 -0.69
N ARG A 242 -19.17 28.65 -0.97
CA ARG A 242 -18.71 29.54 -2.05
C ARG A 242 -18.12 28.72 -3.18
N THR A 243 -18.57 28.98 -4.40
CA THR A 243 -17.90 28.47 -5.61
C THR A 243 -16.68 29.35 -5.89
N ILE A 244 -15.50 28.74 -5.88
CA ILE A 244 -14.23 29.40 -6.14
C ILE A 244 -13.87 29.30 -7.62
N ARG A 245 -14.04 28.11 -8.21
CA ARG A 245 -13.69 27.84 -9.61
C ARG A 245 -14.70 26.91 -10.26
N ILE A 246 -14.94 27.14 -11.55
CA ILE A 246 -15.71 26.27 -12.42
C ILE A 246 -14.79 25.90 -13.59
N TYR A 247 -14.59 24.61 -13.82
CA TYR A 247 -14.00 24.09 -15.05
C TYR A 247 -15.13 23.62 -15.95
N ARG A 248 -15.13 24.09 -17.21
CA ARG A 248 -16.30 24.02 -18.07
C ARG A 248 -16.00 24.01 -19.57
N PHE A 249 -16.92 23.42 -20.33
CA PHE A 249 -17.25 23.73 -21.73
C PHE A 249 -18.70 24.34 -21.83
N GLY A 250 -18.92 25.60 -22.30
CA GLY A 250 -20.26 26.24 -22.53
C GLY A 250 -20.75 27.42 -21.58
N GLU A 251 -22.02 27.87 -21.66
CA GLU A 251 -22.64 29.04 -20.92
C GLU A 251 -23.37 28.81 -19.57
N THR A 252 -23.11 29.62 -18.52
CA THR A 252 -23.38 29.41 -17.06
C THR A 252 -24.71 29.93 -16.49
N PRO A 253 -25.40 29.10 -15.66
CA PRO A 253 -26.09 29.67 -14.49
C PRO A 253 -26.02 28.82 -13.18
N GLY A 254 -25.60 29.42 -12.05
CA GLY A 254 -26.25 29.21 -10.74
C GLY A 254 -26.03 27.96 -9.86
N TRP A 255 -24.92 27.23 -9.93
CA TRP A 255 -24.81 25.86 -9.35
C TRP A 255 -24.01 25.66 -8.04
N GLY A 256 -23.70 26.72 -7.28
CA GLY A 256 -22.90 26.59 -6.05
C GLY A 256 -23.33 25.51 -5.04
N PRO A 257 -24.63 25.25 -4.82
CA PRO A 257 -25.07 24.23 -3.85
C PRO A 257 -24.85 22.77 -4.29
N GLN A 258 -24.61 22.49 -5.58
CA GLN A 258 -24.68 21.12 -6.11
C GLN A 258 -23.63 20.15 -5.56
N VAL A 259 -22.44 20.63 -5.22
CA VAL A 259 -21.35 19.79 -4.69
C VAL A 259 -21.28 19.90 -3.16
N THR A 260 -21.65 21.05 -2.61
CA THR A 260 -21.50 21.33 -1.18
C THR A 260 -22.67 20.81 -0.34
N ASP A 261 -23.85 20.63 -0.92
CA ASP A 261 -25.01 20.04 -0.24
C ASP A 261 -24.96 18.51 -0.21
N ARG A 262 -24.06 17.90 -1.00
CA ARG A 262 -23.91 16.44 -1.01
C ARG A 262 -23.37 15.99 0.34
N PRO A 263 -24.00 14.99 0.99
CA PRO A 263 -23.50 14.49 2.26
C PRO A 263 -22.11 13.92 2.05
N THR A 264 -21.17 14.30 2.91
CA THR A 264 -19.92 13.56 3.03
C THR A 264 -20.29 12.20 3.59
N GLN A 265 -19.92 11.15 2.87
CA GLN A 265 -19.94 9.84 3.47
C GLN A 265 -18.60 9.69 4.18
N SER A 266 -18.65 9.62 5.51
CA SER A 266 -17.55 9.01 6.25
C SER A 266 -17.47 7.57 5.72
N HIS A 267 -16.28 7.15 5.31
CA HIS A 267 -16.02 5.74 5.02
C HIS A 267 -16.63 4.85 6.12
N CYS A 268 -17.05 3.62 5.78
CA CYS A 268 -17.28 2.58 6.78
C CYS A 268 -15.98 2.40 7.58
N GLY A 269 -15.88 3.10 8.71
CA GLY A 269 -14.66 3.25 9.50
C GLY A 269 -13.62 4.18 8.85
N ALA A 270 -12.70 4.74 9.64
CA ALA A 270 -11.60 5.57 9.14
C ALA A 270 -10.89 4.86 7.97
N ILE A 271 -10.38 5.60 6.99
CA ILE A 271 -9.54 5.03 5.93
C ILE A 271 -8.48 4.10 6.52
N GLN A 272 -8.02 4.29 7.76
CA GLN A 272 -7.14 3.37 8.51
C GLN A 272 -7.74 2.05 9.01
N SER A 273 -9.04 1.95 9.29
CA SER A 273 -9.67 0.66 9.63
C SER A 273 -9.81 -0.26 8.42
N THR A 274 -9.77 0.33 7.21
CA THR A 274 -9.95 -0.34 5.91
C THR A 274 -8.62 -0.43 5.15
N THR A 275 -7.75 0.59 5.22
CA THR A 275 -6.37 0.60 4.68
C THR A 275 -5.32 0.12 5.68
N GLY A 276 -5.73 -0.21 6.91
CA GLY A 276 -4.91 -0.84 7.95
C GLY A 276 -4.73 -2.35 7.80
N THR A 277 -4.60 -2.85 6.58
CA THR A 277 -3.96 -4.13 6.22
C THR A 277 -3.87 -4.16 4.71
N CYS A 278 -2.67 -4.34 4.17
CA CYS A 278 -2.47 -4.54 2.73
C CYS A 278 -3.15 -5.85 2.26
N PRO A 279 -4.06 -5.84 1.27
CA PRO A 279 -4.75 -7.06 0.85
C PRO A 279 -3.95 -7.86 -0.20
N GLY A 280 -3.18 -8.82 0.32
CA GLY A 280 -2.66 -10.02 -0.34
C GLY A 280 -2.19 -11.05 0.70
N ILE A 281 -2.53 -10.78 1.97
CA ILE A 281 -1.99 -11.37 3.17
C ILE A 281 -3.19 -11.64 4.08
N THR A 282 -3.58 -12.91 4.22
CA THR A 282 -4.58 -13.30 5.21
C THR A 282 -3.90 -13.61 6.53
N ALA A 283 -4.32 -12.96 7.62
CA ALA A 283 -3.91 -13.30 8.98
C ALA A 283 -5.03 -14.03 9.74
N GLY A 284 -4.83 -15.32 10.03
CA GLY A 284 -5.75 -16.11 10.88
C GLY A 284 -5.40 -15.96 12.37
N GLY A 285 -6.40 -15.60 13.19
CA GLY A 285 -6.33 -15.58 14.66
C GLY A 285 -6.91 -16.83 15.33
N VAL A 286 -6.58 -17.05 16.60
CA VAL A 286 -7.11 -18.16 17.43
C VAL A 286 -8.47 -17.76 18.02
N PRO A 287 -9.58 -18.47 17.75
CA PRO A 287 -10.77 -18.36 18.57
C PRO A 287 -10.47 -19.01 19.93
N ARG A 288 -10.58 -18.27 21.03
CA ARG A 288 -10.59 -18.89 22.36
C ARG A 288 -11.92 -19.63 22.53
N SER A 289 -11.91 -20.95 22.41
CA SER A 289 -12.96 -21.80 22.98
C SER A 289 -12.77 -21.86 24.49
N GLY A 290 -13.84 -21.55 25.24
CA GLY A 290 -13.84 -21.56 26.69
C GLY A 290 -13.53 -22.94 27.27
N GLY A 291 -12.56 -22.98 28.18
CA GLY A 291 -12.28 -24.09 29.09
C GLY A 291 -11.89 -23.49 30.42
N THR A 292 -12.70 -23.76 31.45
CA THR A 292 -12.62 -23.21 32.80
C THR A 292 -11.44 -23.77 33.59
N GLY A 293 -10.65 -22.90 34.24
CA GLY A 293 -9.84 -23.28 35.40
C GLY A 293 -8.46 -22.61 35.44
N PHE A 294 -8.24 -21.86 36.52
CA PHE A 294 -7.00 -21.25 37.03
C PHE A 294 -6.73 -19.77 36.75
N SER A 295 -6.27 -19.14 37.83
CA SER A 295 -6.36 -17.75 38.23
C SER A 295 -5.17 -16.89 37.79
N THR A 296 -5.42 -15.57 37.75
CA THR A 296 -4.49 -14.44 37.87
C THR A 296 -3.36 -14.34 36.84
N TRP A 297 -3.46 -13.38 35.91
CA TRP A 297 -2.75 -12.09 35.91
C TRP A 297 -3.39 -11.20 34.82
N GLY A 298 -3.60 -9.92 35.14
CA GLY A 298 -4.31 -8.97 34.29
C GLY A 298 -3.61 -8.71 32.97
N LEU A 299 -4.25 -9.09 31.87
CA LEU A 299 -3.96 -8.60 30.52
C LEU A 299 -5.30 -8.24 29.88
N GLU A 300 -5.49 -6.94 29.68
CA GLU A 300 -6.65 -6.36 29.00
C GLU A 300 -6.87 -7.04 27.64
N ALA A 301 -8.13 -7.40 27.40
CA ALA A 301 -8.61 -7.97 26.14
C ALA A 301 -8.46 -6.96 25.00
N ARG A 302 -7.34 -7.01 24.26
CA ARG A 302 -7.18 -6.33 22.97
C ARG A 302 -7.62 -7.27 21.83
N ALA A 303 -8.92 -7.23 21.53
CA ALA A 303 -9.45 -7.75 20.29
C ALA A 303 -9.34 -6.67 19.19
N ALA A 304 -8.27 -6.72 18.39
CA ALA A 304 -8.18 -6.09 17.08
C ALA A 304 -6.94 -6.65 16.36
N SER A 305 -7.06 -6.97 15.08
CA SER A 305 -6.05 -7.53 14.17
C SER A 305 -4.62 -7.01 14.43
N ASN A 306 -3.75 -7.88 14.93
CA ASN A 306 -2.35 -7.58 15.27
C ASN A 306 -1.43 -7.56 14.03
N VAL A 307 -1.79 -6.79 13.01
CA VAL A 307 -0.87 -6.50 11.89
C VAL A 307 -0.38 -5.06 12.04
N ARG A 308 0.92 -4.86 12.15
CA ARG A 308 1.53 -3.51 12.21
C ARG A 308 2.66 -3.40 11.19
N PHE A 309 3.02 -2.18 10.87
CA PHE A 309 4.08 -1.89 9.90
C PHE A 309 5.11 -0.94 10.50
N GLY A 310 6.28 -0.93 9.91
CA GLY A 310 7.26 0.13 10.08
C GLY A 310 8.25 0.13 8.93
N ASP A 311 9.41 0.74 9.15
CA ASP A 311 10.43 0.85 8.11
C ASP A 311 11.04 -0.53 7.78
N ARG A 312 10.67 -1.04 6.61
CA ARG A 312 11.08 -2.33 6.06
C ARG A 312 10.72 -3.53 6.94
N PHE A 313 9.58 -3.50 7.64
CA PHE A 313 9.06 -4.68 8.35
C PHE A 313 7.52 -4.73 8.48
N ILE A 314 6.99 -5.96 8.59
CA ILE A 314 5.61 -6.28 8.91
C ILE A 314 5.60 -7.04 10.24
N GLU A 315 4.79 -6.61 11.21
CA GLU A 315 4.49 -7.34 12.43
C GLU A 315 3.18 -8.11 12.27
N LEU A 316 3.17 -9.39 12.63
CA LEU A 316 2.00 -10.25 12.63
C LEU A 316 1.92 -10.96 13.98
N HIS A 317 0.94 -10.60 14.82
CA HIS A 317 0.72 -11.27 16.11
C HIS A 317 1.99 -11.40 16.98
N GLY A 318 2.80 -10.34 17.02
CA GLY A 318 3.97 -10.26 17.89
C GLY A 318 5.29 -10.77 17.28
N PHE A 319 5.30 -11.34 16.08
CA PHE A 319 6.55 -11.55 15.32
C PHE A 319 6.69 -10.54 14.19
N ARG A 320 7.92 -10.14 13.88
CA ARG A 320 8.24 -9.21 12.78
C ARG A 320 9.00 -9.93 11.69
N ILE A 321 8.61 -9.69 10.44
CA ILE A 321 9.38 -10.07 9.24
C ILE A 321 9.83 -8.81 8.51
N GLY A 322 11.10 -8.71 8.16
CA GLY A 322 11.62 -7.49 7.54
C GLY A 322 13.11 -7.48 7.26
N GLU A 323 13.55 -6.50 6.47
CA GLU A 323 14.97 -6.31 6.15
C GLU A 323 15.68 -5.67 7.34
N ALA A 324 16.63 -6.38 7.95
CA ALA A 324 17.52 -5.86 8.98
C ALA A 324 18.88 -5.50 8.38
N ASP A 325 19.49 -4.43 8.87
CA ASP A 325 20.88 -4.09 8.57
C ASP A 325 21.74 -4.79 9.64
N VAL A 326 22.75 -5.56 9.23
CA VAL A 326 23.62 -6.32 10.14
C VAL A 326 25.06 -5.88 9.98
N SER A 327 25.78 -5.72 11.09
CA SER A 327 27.09 -5.04 11.12
C SER A 327 28.20 -5.75 10.33
N TRP A 328 28.05 -7.04 10.06
CA TRP A 328 29.03 -7.87 9.34
C TRP A 328 28.74 -7.97 7.84
N SER A 329 27.63 -7.39 7.37
CA SER A 329 27.27 -7.39 5.95
C SER A 329 27.09 -5.96 5.42
N SER A 330 27.51 -5.75 4.18
CA SER A 330 27.23 -4.52 3.43
C SER A 330 25.81 -4.50 2.83
N PHE A 331 25.05 -5.58 2.98
CA PHE A 331 23.69 -5.76 2.47
C PHE A 331 22.70 -6.04 3.61
N GLY A 332 21.44 -5.72 3.37
CA GLY A 332 20.36 -6.07 4.27
C GLY A 332 20.15 -7.59 4.29
N VAL A 333 19.62 -8.09 5.40
CA VAL A 333 19.21 -9.49 5.56
C VAL A 333 17.71 -9.54 5.84
N LEU A 334 16.98 -10.46 5.21
CA LEU A 334 15.57 -10.66 5.55
C LEU A 334 15.51 -11.47 6.83
N THR A 335 15.02 -10.82 7.89
CA THR A 335 14.97 -11.39 9.22
C THR A 335 13.56 -11.66 9.68
N ILE A 336 13.43 -12.70 10.50
CA ILE A 336 12.23 -12.92 11.30
C ILE A 336 12.63 -12.85 12.78
N SER A 337 11.96 -11.97 13.52
CA SER A 337 12.23 -11.70 14.94
C SER A 337 10.95 -11.81 15.77
N HIS A 338 11.11 -12.03 17.07
CA HIS A 338 10.05 -12.04 18.07
C HIS A 338 10.62 -11.48 19.38
N GLN A 339 9.76 -10.86 20.19
CA GLN A 339 10.15 -10.32 21.51
C GLN A 339 10.72 -11.40 22.46
N HIS A 340 10.32 -12.66 22.30
CA HIS A 340 10.81 -13.76 23.13
C HIS A 340 12.18 -14.30 22.71
N PHE A 341 12.71 -13.91 21.54
CA PHE A 341 14.08 -14.26 21.16
C PHE A 341 15.05 -13.28 21.83
N HIS A 342 15.52 -13.63 23.03
CA HIS A 342 16.51 -12.85 23.80
C HIS A 342 16.12 -11.36 23.93
N GLY A 343 14.86 -11.08 24.27
CA GLY A 343 14.36 -9.71 24.43
C GLY A 343 14.25 -8.92 23.12
N GLY A 344 14.15 -9.60 21.98
CA GLY A 344 14.05 -8.99 20.65
C GLY A 344 15.39 -8.56 20.05
N GLN A 345 16.52 -8.88 20.69
CA GLN A 345 17.86 -8.53 20.21
C GLN A 345 18.30 -9.39 19.02
N PHE A 346 17.74 -10.58 18.88
CA PHE A 346 18.14 -11.56 17.86
C PHE A 346 16.97 -11.88 16.92
N SER A 347 17.34 -12.23 15.69
CA SER A 347 16.44 -12.78 14.69
C SER A 347 16.79 -14.25 14.45
N ILE A 348 15.78 -15.10 14.27
CA ILE A 348 16.03 -16.55 14.16
C ILE A 348 16.42 -16.97 12.75
N LEU A 349 15.82 -16.33 11.75
CA LEU A 349 16.02 -16.69 10.34
C LEU A 349 16.49 -15.45 9.60
N ALA A 350 17.70 -15.49 9.06
CA ALA A 350 18.23 -14.48 8.17
C ALA A 350 18.43 -15.11 6.79
N PHE A 351 17.79 -14.54 5.77
CA PHE A 351 18.15 -14.80 4.38
C PHE A 351 19.13 -13.70 3.95
N ALA A 352 20.38 -14.09 3.74
CA ALA A 352 21.41 -13.21 3.19
C ALA A 352 21.68 -13.61 1.73
N PRO A 353 21.77 -12.66 0.80
CA PRO A 353 22.36 -12.94 -0.49
C PRO A 353 23.86 -13.27 -0.31
N SER A 354 24.36 -14.32 -0.96
CA SER A 354 25.79 -14.70 -0.90
C SER A 354 26.60 -14.02 -2.01
N ASP A 355 27.78 -13.52 -1.64
CA ASP A 355 28.79 -12.98 -2.56
C ASP A 355 29.61 -14.07 -3.27
N SER A 356 29.65 -15.30 -2.75
CA SER A 356 30.64 -16.31 -3.18
C SER A 356 30.37 -16.93 -4.55
N GLY A 357 29.27 -16.57 -5.23
CA GLY A 357 28.87 -17.17 -6.50
C GLY A 357 28.33 -18.61 -6.38
N ASP A 358 28.57 -19.28 -5.26
CA ASP A 358 28.25 -20.70 -5.03
C ASP A 358 26.75 -21.00 -4.86
N GLY A 359 25.86 -20.01 -5.01
CA GLY A 359 24.41 -20.23 -5.00
C GLY A 359 23.80 -20.66 -3.67
N ASP A 360 24.64 -20.85 -2.65
CA ASP A 360 24.21 -21.08 -1.30
C ASP A 360 23.84 -19.74 -0.68
N GLY A 361 22.56 -19.38 -0.78
CA GLY A 361 21.96 -18.51 0.23
C GLY A 361 22.25 -19.11 1.60
N GLU A 362 23.10 -18.43 2.37
CA GLU A 362 23.39 -18.86 3.73
C GLU A 362 22.17 -18.56 4.59
N THR A 363 21.61 -19.61 5.16
CA THR A 363 20.65 -19.50 6.25
C THR A 363 21.49 -19.23 7.49
N LEU A 364 21.71 -17.95 7.78
CA LEU A 364 22.53 -17.57 8.93
C LEU A 364 21.69 -17.64 10.19
N HIS A 365 22.16 -18.45 11.14
CA HIS A 365 21.57 -18.54 12.47
C HIS A 365 22.17 -17.43 13.35
N MET A 366 21.27 -16.61 13.89
CA MET A 366 21.49 -15.58 14.91
C MET A 366 22.37 -14.39 14.50
N THR A 367 21.73 -13.37 13.96
CA THR A 367 22.35 -12.06 13.71
C THR A 367 21.92 -11.06 14.77
N SER A 368 22.87 -10.30 15.32
CA SER A 368 22.57 -9.09 16.10
C SER A 368 21.99 -8.01 15.17
N GLY A 369 20.84 -7.43 15.53
CA GLY A 369 20.16 -6.41 14.71
C GLY A 369 18.65 -6.57 14.59
N GLY A 370 17.98 -7.12 15.62
CA GLY A 370 16.55 -7.44 15.58
C GLY A 370 15.64 -6.28 15.19
N LEU A 371 14.54 -6.60 14.51
CA LEU A 371 13.54 -5.62 14.06
C LEU A 371 12.78 -4.97 15.22
N PHE A 372 12.84 -5.52 16.44
CA PHE A 372 12.04 -5.06 17.59
C PHE A 372 12.38 -3.65 18.09
N ASN A 373 13.63 -3.22 17.89
CA ASN A 373 14.04 -1.87 18.24
C ASN A 373 13.57 -0.82 17.23
N ARG A 374 12.99 -1.23 16.09
CA ARG A 374 12.44 -0.32 15.10
C ARG A 374 11.06 0.17 15.52
N ALA A 375 10.84 1.47 15.42
CA ALA A 375 9.54 2.07 15.70
C ALA A 375 8.51 1.64 14.65
N TYR A 376 7.26 1.51 15.09
CA TYR A 376 6.14 1.43 14.16
C TYR A 376 6.01 2.74 13.39
N GLY A 377 5.50 2.65 12.17
CA GLY A 377 5.32 3.81 11.32
C GLY A 377 4.67 3.46 9.99
N PRO A 378 4.67 4.39 9.03
CA PRO A 378 4.24 4.10 7.67
C PRO A 378 4.99 2.88 7.11
N PRO A 379 4.38 2.07 6.22
CA PRO A 379 4.97 0.87 5.63
C PRO A 379 6.07 1.20 4.60
N LYS A 380 7.11 1.92 5.05
CA LYS A 380 8.22 2.35 4.20
C LYS A 380 9.00 1.13 3.72
N GLY A 381 9.30 1.11 2.43
CA GLY A 381 9.98 -0.03 1.79
C GLY A 381 9.12 -1.29 1.67
N ILE A 382 7.78 -1.22 1.80
CA ILE A 382 6.91 -2.37 1.60
C ILE A 382 6.09 -2.17 0.33
N SER A 383 6.01 -3.18 -0.53
CA SER A 383 5.27 -3.13 -1.79
C SER A 383 4.66 -4.49 -2.13
N PHE A 384 3.66 -4.53 -3.00
CA PHE A 384 2.93 -5.74 -3.33
C PHE A 384 2.92 -5.97 -4.85
N GLY A 385 2.99 -7.23 -5.24
CA GLY A 385 2.68 -7.65 -6.59
C GLY A 385 1.79 -8.88 -6.63
N ASP A 386 1.62 -9.45 -7.81
CA ASP A 386 0.74 -10.57 -8.09
C ASP A 386 1.34 -11.78 -7.40
N ARG A 387 0.82 -12.08 -6.21
CA ARG A 387 1.23 -13.19 -5.37
C ARG A 387 2.61 -13.02 -4.75
N PHE A 388 3.10 -11.79 -4.58
CA PHE A 388 4.29 -11.53 -3.79
C PHE A 388 4.20 -10.25 -2.96
N VAL A 389 4.94 -10.22 -1.85
CA VAL A 389 5.21 -9.03 -1.05
C VAL A 389 6.69 -8.70 -1.14
N GLN A 390 7.01 -7.43 -1.31
CA GLN A 390 8.36 -6.91 -1.18
C GLN A 390 8.50 -6.18 0.15
N ILE A 391 9.54 -6.48 0.92
CA ILE A 391 9.90 -5.84 2.19
C ILE A 391 11.37 -5.43 2.10
N GLY A 392 11.62 -4.13 2.05
CA GLY A 392 12.91 -3.58 1.72
C GLY A 392 13.38 -4.06 0.35
N ASN A 393 14.57 -4.65 0.32
CA ASN A 393 15.12 -5.28 -0.87
C ASN A 393 14.68 -6.75 -1.07
N PHE A 394 13.80 -7.30 -0.24
CA PHE A 394 13.43 -8.71 -0.33
C PHE A 394 12.04 -8.94 -0.89
N ARG A 395 11.88 -9.88 -1.81
CA ARG A 395 10.59 -10.37 -2.30
C ARG A 395 10.30 -11.75 -1.72
N LEU A 396 9.09 -11.94 -1.23
CA LEU A 396 8.54 -13.22 -0.81
C LEU A 396 7.26 -13.47 -1.62
N GLY A 397 7.20 -14.56 -2.37
CA GLY A 397 5.98 -14.80 -3.11
C GLY A 397 5.89 -16.11 -3.86
N ASP A 398 4.64 -16.44 -4.15
CA ASP A 398 4.23 -17.58 -4.95
C ASP A 398 4.41 -17.25 -6.44
N VAL A 399 5.25 -18.05 -7.10
CA VAL A 399 5.68 -17.85 -8.48
C VAL A 399 4.58 -18.31 -9.44
N ASP A 400 4.08 -19.53 -9.26
CA ASP A 400 3.22 -20.24 -10.23
C ASP A 400 2.17 -21.15 -9.58
N GLY A 401 2.06 -21.18 -8.26
CA GLY A 401 1.19 -22.07 -7.48
C GLY A 401 1.83 -23.41 -7.13
N LYS A 402 3.07 -23.60 -7.56
CA LYS A 402 3.90 -24.76 -7.23
C LYS A 402 5.19 -24.35 -6.54
N GLN A 403 5.61 -23.09 -6.67
CA GLN A 403 6.86 -22.60 -6.12
C GLN A 403 6.65 -21.33 -5.29
N PHE A 404 7.26 -21.26 -4.11
CA PHE A 404 7.38 -20.08 -3.29
C PHE A 404 8.84 -19.63 -3.26
N SER A 405 9.10 -18.41 -3.72
CA SER A 405 10.45 -17.86 -3.79
C SER A 405 10.67 -16.80 -2.72
N ILE A 406 11.89 -16.78 -2.17
CA ILE A 406 12.45 -15.65 -1.44
C ILE A 406 13.63 -15.14 -2.25
N ALA A 407 13.64 -13.84 -2.55
CA ALA A 407 14.63 -13.22 -3.39
C ALA A 407 15.05 -11.84 -2.88
N HIS A 408 16.23 -11.38 -3.28
CA HIS A 408 16.78 -10.06 -3.05
C HIS A 408 16.82 -9.27 -4.37
N VAL A 409 16.37 -8.02 -4.34
CA VAL A 409 16.29 -7.08 -5.46
C VAL A 409 17.39 -6.04 -5.29
N GLY A 410 18.07 -5.68 -6.39
CA GLY A 410 19.12 -4.66 -6.39
C GLY A 410 20.37 -5.05 -5.59
N PHE A 411 20.67 -6.34 -5.48
CA PHE A 411 21.85 -6.82 -4.80
C PHE A 411 23.12 -6.30 -5.51
N ARG A 412 24.13 -5.91 -4.72
CA ARG A 412 25.42 -5.38 -5.21
C ARG A 412 26.56 -6.23 -4.69
N ALA A 413 27.11 -7.09 -5.56
CA ALA A 413 28.40 -7.73 -5.33
C ALA A 413 29.42 -7.15 -6.32
N GLY A 414 30.35 -6.34 -5.83
CA GLY A 414 31.31 -5.64 -6.67
C GLY A 414 30.62 -4.72 -7.69
N ASN A 415 30.85 -4.97 -8.97
CA ASN A 415 30.27 -4.18 -10.08
C ASN A 415 28.96 -4.77 -10.63
N ASP A 416 28.52 -5.94 -10.18
CA ASP A 416 27.27 -6.55 -10.65
C ASP A 416 26.08 -6.06 -9.84
N ARG A 417 25.05 -5.57 -10.54
CA ARG A 417 23.74 -5.19 -9.98
C ARG A 417 22.71 -6.19 -10.49
N SER A 418 22.73 -7.37 -9.89
CA SER A 418 21.80 -8.44 -10.26
C SER A 418 20.83 -8.70 -9.13
N ASP A 419 19.56 -8.89 -9.49
CA ASP A 419 18.58 -9.44 -8.57
C ASP A 419 18.90 -10.94 -8.34
N LYS A 420 18.78 -11.42 -7.10
CA LYS A 420 19.13 -12.79 -6.73
C LYS A 420 17.97 -13.50 -6.08
N THR A 421 17.56 -14.64 -6.62
CA THR A 421 16.74 -15.61 -5.86
C THR A 421 17.62 -16.23 -4.79
N ILE A 422 17.13 -16.31 -3.55
CA ILE A 422 17.88 -16.90 -2.44
C ILE A 422 17.45 -18.35 -2.25
N VAL A 423 16.15 -18.59 -2.19
CA VAL A 423 15.59 -19.92 -2.00
C VAL A 423 14.25 -20.05 -2.72
N VAL A 424 14.01 -21.25 -3.24
CA VAL A 424 12.73 -21.67 -3.82
C VAL A 424 12.24 -22.91 -3.09
N TYR A 425 11.06 -22.80 -2.50
CA TYR A 425 10.32 -23.89 -1.88
C TYR A 425 9.29 -24.40 -2.87
N LYS A 426 9.29 -25.70 -3.15
CA LYS A 426 8.32 -26.31 -4.06
C LYS A 426 7.16 -26.92 -3.29
N ASP A 427 6.04 -27.10 -3.97
CA ASP A 427 4.82 -27.71 -3.47
C ASP A 427 5.02 -29.18 -3.06
N ASP A 428 5.98 -29.86 -3.70
CA ASP A 428 6.46 -31.20 -3.33
C ASP A 428 7.31 -31.25 -2.04
N GLY A 429 7.55 -30.08 -1.43
CA GLY A 429 8.37 -29.88 -0.24
C GLY A 429 9.84 -29.67 -0.54
N SER A 430 10.33 -29.99 -1.76
CA SER A 430 11.74 -29.82 -2.12
C SER A 430 12.17 -28.35 -2.07
N VAL A 431 13.40 -28.13 -1.61
CA VAL A 431 13.99 -26.81 -1.48
C VAL A 431 15.16 -26.69 -2.44
N THR A 432 15.16 -25.66 -3.27
CA THR A 432 16.28 -25.37 -4.17
C THR A 432 16.92 -24.05 -3.76
N LYS A 433 18.20 -24.09 -3.38
CA LYS A 433 19.05 -22.90 -3.27
C LYS A 433 19.64 -22.67 -4.66
N LYS A 434 19.31 -21.54 -5.31
CA LYS A 434 19.80 -21.23 -6.67
C LYS A 434 20.38 -19.84 -6.68
N SER A 435 21.62 -19.68 -7.16
CA SER A 435 21.98 -18.51 -7.96
C SER A 435 21.19 -18.59 -9.27
N PRO A 436 20.52 -17.51 -9.74
CA PRO A 436 19.81 -17.58 -11.01
C PRO A 436 20.80 -17.93 -12.13
N PRO A 437 20.51 -18.91 -13.01
CA PRO A 437 21.26 -19.02 -14.24
C PRO A 437 21.04 -17.74 -15.05
N ALA A 438 22.11 -17.22 -15.63
CA ALA A 438 22.05 -16.10 -16.57
C ALA A 438 21.17 -16.51 -17.76
N GLY A 439 19.87 -16.19 -17.72
CA GLY A 439 18.98 -16.34 -18.89
C GLY A 439 17.59 -16.96 -18.73
N GLY A 440 16.96 -17.02 -17.54
CA GLY A 440 15.56 -17.46 -17.49
C GLY A 440 14.83 -17.33 -16.15
N ASN A 441 13.87 -16.40 -16.08
CA ASN A 441 13.05 -15.98 -14.92
C ASN A 441 12.01 -17.01 -14.40
N ALA A 442 12.19 -18.32 -14.60
CA ALA A 442 11.08 -19.26 -14.36
C ALA A 442 10.73 -19.47 -12.86
N ASP A 443 11.71 -19.40 -11.96
CA ASP A 443 11.54 -19.85 -10.57
C ASP A 443 11.56 -18.70 -9.54
N THR A 444 11.25 -17.46 -9.95
CA THR A 444 11.43 -16.30 -9.07
C THR A 444 10.39 -15.20 -9.21
N THR A 445 10.20 -14.46 -8.12
CA THR A 445 9.43 -13.21 -8.10
C THR A 445 10.25 -12.00 -8.56
N VAL A 446 11.55 -12.15 -8.73
CA VAL A 446 12.44 -11.14 -9.31
C VAL A 446 12.03 -10.80 -10.74
N GLY A 447 12.14 -9.53 -11.14
CA GLY A 447 11.75 -9.06 -12.46
C GLY A 447 10.25 -9.07 -12.73
N ARG A 448 9.42 -9.75 -11.92
CA ARG A 448 7.96 -9.63 -12.01
C ARG A 448 7.57 -8.18 -11.71
N PRO A 449 6.73 -7.56 -12.55
CA PRO A 449 6.26 -6.22 -12.26
C PRO A 449 5.47 -6.26 -10.95
N PHE A 450 5.60 -5.19 -10.16
CA PHE A 450 4.57 -4.92 -9.18
C PHE A 450 3.24 -4.92 -9.90
N THR A 451 2.31 -5.69 -9.39
CA THR A 451 1.10 -5.96 -10.13
C THR A 451 0.23 -4.74 -10.12
N PRO A 452 -0.11 -4.23 -11.31
CA PRO A 452 -1.35 -3.50 -11.46
C PRO A 452 -2.45 -4.52 -11.24
N CYS A 453 -3.22 -4.37 -10.16
CA CYS A 453 -4.35 -5.25 -9.91
C CYS A 453 -5.26 -5.21 -11.14
N LYS A 454 -5.20 -6.25 -11.98
CA LYS A 454 -6.18 -6.48 -13.04
C LYS A 454 -7.40 -7.08 -12.36
N VAL A 455 -8.48 -6.32 -12.38
CA VAL A 455 -9.82 -6.77 -12.01
C VAL A 455 -10.16 -7.96 -12.91
N THR A 456 -10.18 -9.16 -12.36
CA THR A 456 -10.89 -10.29 -12.98
C THR A 456 -12.37 -9.98 -12.82
N GLU A 457 -13.09 -9.85 -13.93
CA GLU A 457 -14.55 -9.85 -13.93
C GLU A 457 -15.00 -11.20 -13.36
N ILE A 458 -15.66 -11.15 -12.21
CA ILE A 458 -16.36 -12.31 -11.65
C ILE A 458 -17.67 -12.43 -12.45
N PRO A 459 -18.00 -13.63 -12.99
CA PRO A 459 -19.21 -13.83 -13.79
C PRO A 459 -20.51 -13.53 -13.04
#